data_AF-A0A920GFI4-F1
#
_entry.id   AF-A0A920GFI4-F1
#
_cell.length_a   1.000
_cell.length_b   1.000
_cell.length_c   1.000
_cell.angle_alpha   90.00
_cell.angle_beta   90.00
_cell.angle_gamma   90.00
#
_symmetry.space_group_name_H-M   'P 1'
#
loop_
_entity.id
_entity.type
_entity.pdbx_description
1 polymer ?
#
loop_
_entity_poly.entity_id
_entity_poly.type
_entity_poly.pdbx_seq_one_letter_code
_entity_poly.pdbx_strand_id
1 'polypeptide(L)'
;MSIYGLSSHAGTMPMIYRKDALCAASEIILMSEKLASNCSNAVATVGMLNIQPNVANVIPEKANLILEVRSGSDVERENLSSNIIKNVNDIINRRKLEVTINKTYEQSATKCDNDLQLMLSDSLYDAAGYKFHLDSGATHDASAISDLCPISMLFVRCKNGTSHNPEEEASEEDMALAVKVIENFLKD
;
A
#
# COMPACT_ATOMS: atom_id res chain seq x y z
N MET A 1 10.33 -9.29 -4.72
CA MET A 1 10.22 -10.18 -5.90
C MET A 1 11.45 -10.00 -6.78
N SER A 2 12.01 -11.09 -7.29
CA SER A 2 13.19 -11.10 -8.16
C SER A 2 12.87 -11.86 -9.44
N ILE A 3 12.90 -11.17 -10.58
CA ILE A 3 12.63 -11.73 -11.91
C ILE A 3 13.96 -11.95 -12.61
N TYR A 4 14.13 -13.13 -13.21
CA TYR A 4 15.35 -13.54 -13.89
C TYR A 4 15.10 -13.78 -15.37
N GLY A 5 15.95 -13.16 -16.19
CA GLY A 5 15.98 -13.22 -17.63
C GLY A 5 17.37 -13.57 -18.13
N LEU A 6 17.76 -12.99 -19.26
CA LEU A 6 19.07 -13.24 -19.87
C LEU A 6 19.64 -11.97 -20.49
N SER A 7 20.83 -11.57 -20.04
CA SER A 7 21.55 -10.44 -20.63
C SER A 7 21.91 -10.74 -22.06
N SER A 8 21.68 -9.78 -22.94
CA SER A 8 22.04 -9.85 -24.34
C SER A 8 22.09 -8.45 -24.94
N HIS A 9 22.82 -8.28 -26.04
CA HIS A 9 22.95 -6.97 -26.67
C HIS A 9 21.61 -6.51 -27.26
N ALA A 10 21.21 -5.28 -26.93
CA ALA A 10 19.90 -4.73 -27.26
C ALA A 10 19.68 -4.52 -28.76
N GLY A 11 20.75 -4.40 -29.56
CA GLY A 11 20.63 -4.22 -31.01
C GLY A 11 20.66 -5.50 -31.84
N THR A 12 21.25 -6.58 -31.32
CA THR A 12 21.55 -7.78 -32.11
C THR A 12 20.71 -8.99 -31.70
N MET A 13 20.14 -9.00 -30.49
CA MET A 13 19.23 -10.06 -30.07
C MET A 13 17.83 -9.85 -30.68
N PRO A 14 17.34 -10.76 -31.54
CA PRO A 14 16.00 -10.66 -32.11
C PRO A 14 14.92 -10.65 -31.02
N MET A 15 13.85 -9.88 -31.22
CA MET A 15 12.80 -9.68 -30.22
C MET A 15 12.17 -10.99 -29.72
N ILE A 16 11.97 -11.96 -30.61
CA ILE A 16 11.34 -13.27 -30.29
C ILE A 16 12.16 -14.13 -29.32
N TYR A 17 13.46 -13.86 -29.16
CA TYR A 17 14.35 -14.64 -28.30
C TYR A 17 14.70 -13.92 -26.99
N ARG A 18 14.20 -12.71 -26.78
CA ARG A 18 14.54 -11.93 -25.59
C ARG A 18 13.90 -12.53 -24.35
N LYS A 19 14.71 -12.63 -23.29
CA LYS A 19 14.28 -12.89 -21.92
C LYS A 19 14.48 -11.61 -21.09
N ASP A 20 13.62 -10.63 -21.33
CA ASP A 20 13.74 -9.28 -20.74
C ASP A 20 13.04 -9.20 -19.38
N ALA A 21 13.83 -9.12 -18.31
CA ALA A 21 13.32 -9.07 -16.94
C ALA A 21 12.64 -7.72 -16.61
N LEU A 22 13.09 -6.60 -17.20
CA LEU A 22 12.51 -5.28 -16.95
C LEU A 22 11.14 -5.14 -17.61
N CYS A 23 10.95 -5.65 -18.83
CA CYS A 23 9.64 -5.67 -19.46
C CYS A 23 8.63 -6.50 -18.66
N ALA A 24 9.05 -7.65 -18.12
CA ALA A 24 8.18 -8.45 -17.25
C ALA A 24 7.84 -7.70 -15.95
N ALA A 25 8.81 -7.05 -15.31
CA ALA A 25 8.59 -6.22 -14.13
C ALA A 25 7.58 -5.08 -14.43
N SER A 26 7.71 -4.44 -15.59
CA SER A 26 6.81 -3.34 -16.01
C SER A 26 5.36 -3.81 -16.17
N GLU A 27 5.15 -4.99 -16.77
CA GLU A 27 3.81 -5.57 -16.85
C GLU A 27 3.25 -5.90 -15.47
N ILE A 28 4.08 -6.42 -14.56
CA ILE A 28 3.67 -6.74 -13.18
C ILE A 28 3.28 -5.46 -12.42
N ILE A 29 4.03 -4.37 -12.58
CA ILE A 29 3.76 -3.07 -11.95
C ILE A 29 2.37 -2.56 -12.37
N LEU A 30 2.16 -2.43 -13.68
CA LEU A 30 0.90 -1.90 -14.23
C LEU A 30 -0.30 -2.81 -13.95
N MET A 31 -0.09 -4.13 -13.97
CA MET A 31 -1.12 -5.10 -13.61
C MET A 31 -1.51 -4.98 -12.14
N SER A 32 -0.52 -4.83 -11.24
CA SER A 32 -0.75 -4.72 -9.80
C SER A 32 -1.53 -3.45 -9.45
N GLU A 33 -1.14 -2.31 -10.04
CA GLU A 33 -1.88 -1.04 -9.95
C GLU A 33 -3.34 -1.21 -10.42
N LYS A 34 -3.53 -1.81 -11.60
CA LYS A 34 -4.87 -2.03 -12.16
C LYS A 34 -5.73 -2.97 -11.31
N LEU A 35 -5.16 -4.01 -10.72
CA LEU A 35 -5.92 -4.91 -9.85
C LEU A 35 -6.36 -4.17 -8.58
N ALA A 36 -5.47 -3.40 -7.96
CA ALA A 36 -5.80 -2.61 -6.78
C ALA A 36 -6.82 -1.50 -7.07
N SER A 37 -6.75 -0.84 -8.24
CA SER A 37 -7.71 0.22 -8.60
C SER A 37 -9.16 -0.27 -8.75
N ASN A 38 -9.36 -1.60 -8.86
CA ASN A 38 -10.69 -2.21 -8.90
C ASN A 38 -11.17 -2.68 -7.51
N CYS A 39 -10.35 -2.52 -6.47
CA CYS A 39 -10.72 -2.79 -5.10
C CYS A 39 -11.20 -1.50 -4.43
N SER A 40 -12.21 -1.60 -3.56
CA SER A 40 -12.74 -0.43 -2.84
C SER A 40 -11.80 0.02 -1.72
N ASN A 41 -11.24 -0.93 -0.95
CA ASN A 41 -10.48 -0.64 0.27
C ASN A 41 -9.10 -1.32 0.30
N ALA A 42 -8.52 -1.56 -0.87
CA ALA A 42 -7.18 -2.15 -0.96
C ALA A 42 -6.30 -1.36 -1.94
N VAL A 43 -5.03 -1.22 -1.58
CA VAL A 43 -4.02 -0.56 -2.41
C VAL A 43 -2.86 -1.51 -2.64
N ALA A 44 -2.23 -1.41 -3.80
CA ALA A 44 -1.00 -2.12 -4.12
C ALA A 44 0.00 -1.19 -4.80
N THR A 45 1.23 -1.16 -4.30
CA THR A 45 2.24 -0.19 -4.72
C THR A 45 3.57 -0.87 -4.92
N VAL A 46 4.21 -0.65 -6.08
CA VAL A 46 5.62 -0.99 -6.28
C VAL A 46 6.46 0.25 -5.98
N GLY A 47 6.98 0.33 -4.77
CA GLY A 47 7.76 1.49 -4.31
C GLY A 47 9.25 1.42 -4.62
N MET A 48 9.77 0.25 -4.99
CA MET A 48 11.19 0.06 -5.29
C MET A 48 11.39 -0.87 -6.48
N LEU A 49 12.29 -0.49 -7.39
CA LEU A 49 12.73 -1.29 -8.52
C LEU A 49 14.25 -1.13 -8.73
N ASN A 50 14.97 -2.24 -8.72
CA ASN A 50 16.39 -2.32 -9.08
C ASN A 50 16.57 -3.27 -10.26
N ILE A 51 17.21 -2.80 -11.33
CA ILE A 51 17.48 -3.61 -12.52
C ILE A 51 18.96 -3.90 -12.69
N GLN A 52 19.28 -5.01 -13.34
CA GLN A 52 20.65 -5.40 -13.70
C GLN A 52 20.70 -5.86 -15.16
N PRO A 53 21.74 -5.48 -15.93
CA PRO A 53 22.90 -4.71 -15.49
C PRO A 53 22.67 -3.18 -15.42
N ASN A 54 21.46 -2.70 -15.76
CA ASN A 54 21.12 -1.27 -15.81
C ASN A 54 21.98 -0.46 -16.80
N VAL A 55 22.16 -1.00 -18.01
CA VAL A 55 22.92 -0.37 -19.10
C VAL A 55 22.02 -0.26 -20.32
N ALA A 56 21.98 0.93 -20.95
CA ALA A 56 21.02 1.28 -21.99
C ALA A 56 21.01 0.34 -23.23
N ASN A 57 22.15 -0.27 -23.56
CA ASN A 57 22.30 -1.15 -24.72
C ASN A 57 22.32 -2.65 -24.39
N VAL A 58 21.89 -3.04 -23.17
CA VAL A 58 21.81 -4.43 -22.74
C VAL A 58 20.40 -4.75 -22.25
N ILE A 59 19.86 -5.88 -22.72
CA ILE A 59 18.58 -6.42 -22.24
C ILE A 59 18.73 -6.79 -20.76
N PRO A 60 17.90 -6.27 -19.83
CA PRO A 60 18.04 -6.58 -18.41
C PRO A 60 17.82 -8.06 -18.09
N GLU A 61 18.80 -8.65 -17.41
CA GLU A 61 18.75 -10.04 -16.94
C GLU A 61 18.10 -10.20 -15.58
N LYS A 62 17.99 -9.12 -14.80
CA LYS A 62 17.35 -9.19 -13.48
C LYS A 62 16.57 -7.92 -13.20
N ALA A 63 15.39 -8.09 -12.62
CA ALA A 63 14.60 -7.00 -12.05
C ALA A 63 14.13 -7.40 -10.65
N ASN A 64 14.53 -6.62 -9.65
CA ASN A 64 14.12 -6.79 -8.26
C ASN A 64 13.14 -5.69 -7.91
N LEU A 65 11.91 -6.06 -7.56
CA LEU A 65 10.88 -5.11 -7.15
C LEU A 65 10.34 -5.43 -5.76
N ILE A 66 9.91 -4.40 -5.03
CA ILE A 66 9.14 -4.54 -3.80
C ILE A 66 7.73 -4.06 -4.07
N LEU A 67 6.79 -4.99 -3.93
CA LEU A 67 5.36 -4.74 -3.98
C LEU A 67 4.83 -4.78 -2.56
N GLU A 68 4.09 -3.76 -2.16
CA GLU A 68 3.36 -3.68 -0.92
C GLU A 68 1.86 -3.70 -1.21
N VAL A 69 1.09 -4.42 -0.39
CA VAL A 69 -0.38 -4.46 -0.48
C VAL A 69 -0.97 -4.15 0.90
N ARG A 70 -1.91 -3.20 0.96
CA ARG A 70 -2.59 -2.81 2.21
C ARG A 70 -4.11 -2.85 2.03
N SER A 71 -4.82 -3.16 3.12
CA SER A 71 -6.28 -3.05 3.23
C SER A 71 -6.66 -3.01 4.71
N GLY A 72 -7.80 -2.37 5.03
CA GLY A 72 -8.45 -2.50 6.35
C GLY A 72 -9.07 -3.88 6.60
N SER A 73 -9.11 -4.75 5.59
CA SER A 73 -9.60 -6.14 5.68
C SER A 73 -8.50 -7.12 5.28
N ASP A 74 -8.13 -8.02 6.20
CA ASP A 74 -7.16 -9.09 5.91
C ASP A 74 -7.62 -9.97 4.74
N VAL A 75 -8.91 -10.27 4.66
CA VAL A 75 -9.50 -11.08 3.57
C VAL A 75 -9.35 -10.38 2.22
N GLU A 76 -9.60 -9.07 2.15
CA GLU A 76 -9.43 -8.33 0.90
C GLU A 76 -7.95 -8.24 0.50
N ARG A 77 -7.06 -7.98 1.47
CA ARG A 77 -5.60 -7.97 1.22
C ARG A 77 -5.12 -9.30 0.69
N GLU A 78 -5.52 -10.41 1.31
CA GLU A 78 -5.12 -11.76 0.91
C GLU A 78 -5.65 -12.14 -0.48
N ASN A 79 -6.89 -11.78 -0.78
CA ASN A 79 -7.49 -12.00 -2.09
C ASN A 79 -6.76 -11.21 -3.19
N LEU A 80 -6.49 -9.91 -2.97
CA LEU A 80 -5.74 -9.09 -3.91
C LEU A 80 -4.31 -9.63 -4.10
N SER A 81 -3.63 -9.97 -3.01
CA SER A 81 -2.26 -10.52 -3.05
C SER A 81 -2.21 -11.83 -3.83
N SER A 82 -3.17 -12.74 -3.59
CA SER A 82 -3.27 -14.02 -4.29
C SER A 82 -3.54 -13.82 -5.78
N ASN A 83 -4.40 -12.87 -6.14
CA ASN A 83 -4.71 -12.55 -7.53
C ASN A 83 -3.49 -11.94 -8.25
N ILE A 84 -2.75 -11.05 -7.59
CA ILE A 84 -1.49 -10.50 -8.12
C ILE A 84 -0.48 -11.62 -8.36
N ILE A 85 -0.26 -12.51 -7.39
CA ILE A 85 0.70 -13.62 -7.52
C ILE A 85 0.32 -14.55 -8.68
N LYS A 86 -0.98 -14.84 -8.86
CA LYS A 86 -1.46 -15.61 -10.00
C LYS A 86 -1.10 -14.93 -11.34
N ASN A 87 -1.41 -13.64 -11.48
CA ASN A 87 -1.12 -12.89 -12.71
C ASN A 87 0.39 -12.73 -12.96
N VAL A 88 1.21 -12.62 -11.90
CA VAL A 88 2.67 -12.65 -12.00
C VAL A 88 3.12 -13.96 -12.63
N ASN A 89 2.64 -15.10 -12.15
CA ASN A 89 3.00 -16.39 -12.71
C ASN A 89 2.58 -16.51 -14.18
N ASP A 90 1.41 -16.00 -14.55
CA ASP A 90 0.95 -15.99 -15.95
C ASP A 90 1.87 -15.14 -16.85
N ILE A 91 2.30 -13.95 -16.38
CA ILE A 91 3.25 -13.07 -17.08
C ILE A 91 4.60 -13.77 -17.26
N ILE A 92 5.14 -14.35 -16.17
CA ILE A 92 6.45 -15.01 -16.16
C ILE A 92 6.46 -16.22 -17.09
N ASN A 93 5.42 -17.05 -17.06
CA ASN A 93 5.26 -18.19 -17.94
C ASN A 93 5.16 -17.78 -19.42
N ARG A 94 4.31 -16.79 -19.74
CA ARG A 94 4.17 -16.26 -21.10
C ARG A 94 5.50 -15.73 -21.64
N ARG A 95 6.29 -15.09 -20.78
CA ARG A 95 7.61 -14.52 -21.13
C ARG A 95 8.76 -15.52 -21.05
N LYS A 96 8.53 -16.75 -20.61
CA LYS A 96 9.53 -17.81 -20.44
C LYS A 96 10.70 -17.36 -19.54
N LEU A 97 10.36 -16.72 -18.44
CA LEU A 97 11.28 -16.22 -17.41
C LEU A 97 11.15 -17.05 -16.14
N GLU A 98 12.00 -16.74 -15.15
CA GLU A 98 11.91 -17.28 -13.80
C GLU A 98 11.64 -16.15 -12.80
N VAL A 99 10.99 -16.47 -11.69
CA VAL A 99 10.72 -15.50 -10.62
C VAL A 99 10.87 -16.14 -9.26
N THR A 100 11.42 -15.38 -8.31
CA THR A 100 11.38 -15.69 -6.88
C THR A 100 10.51 -14.65 -6.18
N ILE A 101 9.51 -15.12 -5.43
CA ILE A 101 8.60 -14.29 -4.65
C ILE A 101 8.79 -14.65 -3.18
N ASN A 102 9.25 -13.68 -2.38
CA ASN A 102 9.42 -13.83 -0.94
C ASN A 102 8.54 -12.81 -0.23
N LYS A 103 7.64 -13.28 0.65
CA LYS A 103 6.89 -12.42 1.57
C LYS A 103 7.81 -12.05 2.73
N THR A 104 8.23 -10.79 2.80
CA THR A 104 9.20 -10.32 3.80
C THR A 104 8.54 -9.72 5.04
N TYR A 105 7.30 -9.28 4.93
CA TYR A 105 6.56 -8.62 6.01
C TYR A 105 5.05 -8.88 5.85
N GLU A 106 4.36 -9.02 6.97
CA GLU A 106 2.91 -9.14 7.07
C GLU A 106 2.47 -8.63 8.44
N GLN A 107 1.40 -7.84 8.47
CA GLN A 107 0.78 -7.32 9.68
C GLN A 107 -0.73 -7.40 9.51
N SER A 108 -1.44 -8.11 10.39
CA SER A 108 -2.91 -8.18 10.34
C SER A 108 -3.57 -6.81 10.49
N ALA A 109 -4.75 -6.65 9.92
CA ALA A 109 -5.56 -5.45 10.11
C ALA A 109 -5.95 -5.31 11.60
N THR A 110 -5.53 -4.20 12.22
CA THR A 110 -5.86 -3.92 13.62
C THR A 110 -7.18 -3.18 13.71
N LYS A 111 -8.12 -3.72 14.49
CA LYS A 111 -9.38 -3.04 14.79
C LYS A 111 -9.20 -2.13 15.99
N CYS A 112 -9.78 -0.93 15.91
CA CYS A 112 -10.02 -0.13 17.10
C CYS A 112 -11.15 -0.75 17.93
N ASP A 113 -11.16 -0.41 19.20
CA ASP A 113 -12.22 -0.79 20.13
C ASP A 113 -13.53 -0.09 19.76
N ASN A 114 -14.62 -0.86 19.73
CA ASN A 114 -15.92 -0.37 19.27
C ASN A 114 -16.51 0.71 20.21
N ASP A 115 -16.34 0.54 21.52
CA ASP A 115 -16.92 1.46 22.50
C ASP A 115 -16.17 2.78 22.46
N LEU A 116 -14.83 2.74 22.38
CA LEU A 116 -14.01 3.94 22.20
C LEU A 116 -14.29 4.64 20.87
N GLN A 117 -14.54 3.89 19.78
CA GLN A 117 -14.94 4.50 18.51
C GLN A 117 -16.30 5.20 18.60
N LEU A 118 -17.27 4.60 19.28
CA LEU A 118 -18.60 5.20 19.46
C LEU A 118 -18.51 6.49 20.29
N MET A 119 -17.81 6.47 21.42
CA MET A 119 -17.59 7.64 22.27
C MET A 119 -16.90 8.78 21.50
N LEU A 120 -15.88 8.47 20.69
CA LEU A 120 -15.19 9.47 19.88
C LEU A 120 -16.09 10.03 18.76
N SER A 121 -16.94 9.18 18.17
CA SER A 121 -17.93 9.56 17.16
C SER A 121 -19.03 10.45 17.72
N ASP A 122 -19.49 10.19 18.95
CA ASP A 122 -20.42 11.05 19.68
C ASP A 122 -19.78 12.41 20.01
N SER A 123 -18.53 12.40 20.50
CA SER A 123 -17.77 13.63 20.75
C SER A 123 -17.58 14.51 19.51
N LEU A 124 -17.37 13.89 18.34
CA LEU A 124 -17.32 14.59 17.05
C LEU A 124 -18.69 15.18 16.69
N TYR A 125 -19.76 14.42 16.88
CA TYR A 125 -21.11 14.89 16.60
C TYR A 125 -21.47 16.11 17.45
N ASP A 126 -21.12 16.11 18.74
CA ASP A 126 -21.39 17.24 19.63
C ASP A 126 -20.59 18.49 19.26
N ALA A 127 -19.38 18.33 18.73
CA ALA A 127 -18.52 19.45 18.34
C ALA A 127 -18.84 20.00 16.93
N ALA A 128 -19.26 19.14 15.99
CA ALA A 128 -19.34 19.48 14.57
C ALA A 128 -20.69 19.17 13.89
N GLY A 129 -21.60 18.46 14.55
CA GLY A 129 -22.93 18.12 14.04
C GLY A 129 -22.97 16.97 13.02
N TYR A 130 -21.89 16.20 12.88
CA TYR A 130 -21.84 15.04 11.99
C TYR A 130 -20.96 13.92 12.56
N LYS A 131 -21.11 12.71 12.01
CA LYS A 131 -20.26 11.54 12.29
C LYS A 131 -19.56 11.11 11.01
N PHE A 132 -18.31 10.68 11.12
CA PHE A 132 -17.54 10.18 9.99
C PHE A 132 -16.55 9.11 10.47
N HIS A 133 -16.44 8.02 9.72
CA HIS A 133 -15.52 6.92 10.01
C HIS A 133 -14.66 6.67 8.77
N LEU A 134 -13.39 6.35 9.02
CA LEU A 134 -12.44 5.95 8.00
C LEU A 134 -11.42 4.96 8.57
N ASP A 135 -10.89 4.12 7.69
CA ASP A 135 -9.76 3.26 8.02
C ASP A 135 -8.45 4.06 7.94
N SER A 136 -7.48 3.73 8.79
CA SER A 136 -6.12 4.22 8.63
C SER A 136 -5.40 3.51 7.49
N GLY A 137 -4.94 4.26 6.49
CA GLY A 137 -4.04 3.74 5.45
C GLY A 137 -2.57 3.62 5.88
N ALA A 138 -2.22 4.19 7.04
CA ALA A 138 -0.88 4.20 7.61
C ALA A 138 -0.80 3.40 8.91
N THR A 139 0.38 2.88 9.20
CA THR A 139 0.69 2.27 10.49
C THR A 139 0.96 3.38 11.52
N HIS A 140 0.43 3.21 12.73
CA HIS A 140 0.61 4.13 13.85
C HIS A 140 0.97 3.35 15.11
N ASP A 141 1.56 4.01 16.11
CA ASP A 141 1.90 3.37 17.39
C ASP A 141 0.68 2.75 18.07
N ALA A 142 -0.53 3.30 17.85
CA ALA A 142 -1.78 2.69 18.29
C ALA A 142 -1.89 1.22 17.86
N SER A 143 -1.56 0.89 16.61
CA SER A 143 -1.58 -0.49 16.12
C SER A 143 -0.55 -1.40 16.77
N ALA A 144 0.55 -0.85 17.30
CA ALA A 144 1.58 -1.62 17.99
C ALA A 144 1.20 -1.94 19.45
N ILE A 145 0.34 -1.12 20.06
CA ILE A 145 -0.12 -1.30 21.45
C ILE A 145 -1.51 -1.93 21.57
N SER A 146 -2.17 -2.25 20.45
CA SER A 146 -3.55 -2.77 20.45
C SER A 146 -3.72 -4.09 21.21
N ASP A 147 -2.65 -4.86 21.36
CA ASP A 147 -2.67 -6.11 22.13
C ASP A 147 -2.61 -5.87 23.65
N LEU A 148 -2.30 -4.64 24.08
CA LEU A 148 -2.13 -4.27 25.48
C LEU A 148 -3.36 -3.57 26.05
N CYS A 149 -4.09 -2.81 25.24
CA CYS A 149 -5.27 -2.06 25.67
C CYS A 149 -6.22 -1.74 24.50
N PRO A 150 -7.49 -1.41 24.79
CA PRO A 150 -8.39 -0.81 23.82
C PRO A 150 -7.79 0.46 23.20
N ILE A 151 -7.91 0.60 21.89
CA ILE A 151 -7.40 1.75 21.13
C ILE A 151 -8.51 2.38 20.28
N SER A 152 -8.43 3.68 20.05
CA SER A 152 -9.19 4.41 19.04
C SER A 152 -8.35 5.58 18.54
N MET A 153 -8.65 6.11 17.35
CA MET A 153 -7.87 7.16 16.72
C MET A 153 -8.79 8.28 16.21
N LEU A 154 -8.42 9.53 16.49
CA LEU A 154 -9.02 10.70 15.85
C LEU A 154 -8.10 11.17 14.73
N PHE A 155 -8.66 11.39 13.54
CA PHE A 155 -7.93 11.99 12.43
C PHE A 155 -8.32 13.44 12.20
N VAL A 156 -7.32 14.20 11.76
CA VAL A 156 -7.43 15.61 11.39
C VAL A 156 -7.26 15.72 9.88
N ARG A 157 -8.05 16.57 9.23
CA ARG A 157 -7.91 16.80 7.78
C ARG A 157 -6.56 17.44 7.50
N CYS A 158 -5.88 16.92 6.48
CA CYS A 158 -4.68 17.52 5.92
C CYS A 158 -4.98 18.04 4.51
N LYS A 159 -4.44 19.21 4.17
CA LYS A 159 -4.60 19.85 2.87
C LYS A 159 -4.16 18.90 1.75
N ASN A 160 -5.07 18.67 0.79
CA ASN A 160 -4.87 17.74 -0.33
C ASN A 160 -4.52 16.29 0.07
N GLY A 161 -4.69 15.89 1.34
CA GLY A 161 -4.24 14.59 1.84
C GLY A 161 -2.73 14.36 1.75
N THR A 162 -1.94 15.43 1.64
CA THR A 162 -0.50 15.35 1.45
C THR A 162 0.19 14.99 2.78
N SER A 163 1.12 14.04 2.77
CA SER A 163 1.95 13.72 3.93
C SER A 163 3.36 13.30 3.52
N HIS A 164 4.31 13.31 4.47
CA HIS A 164 5.75 13.12 4.22
C HIS A 164 6.32 14.13 3.21
N ASN A 165 5.76 15.34 3.20
CA ASN A 165 6.13 16.42 2.30
C ASN A 165 6.16 17.73 3.10
N PRO A 166 7.13 18.64 2.88
CA PRO A 166 7.15 19.95 3.51
C PRO A 166 5.87 20.80 3.35
N GLU A 167 5.03 20.49 2.35
CA GLU A 167 3.73 21.14 2.12
C GLU A 167 2.58 20.54 2.94
N GLU A 168 2.84 19.54 3.79
CA GLU A 168 1.88 18.98 4.74
C GLU A 168 1.35 20.08 5.68
N GLU A 169 0.03 20.26 5.72
CA GLU A 169 -0.62 21.37 6.42
C GLU A 169 -2.00 20.95 6.94
N ALA A 170 -2.25 21.14 8.24
CA ALA A 170 -3.57 21.10 8.85
C ALA A 170 -4.01 22.51 9.21
N SER A 171 -5.28 22.86 8.91
CA SER A 171 -5.81 24.20 9.19
C SER A 171 -5.96 24.45 10.69
N GLU A 172 -5.91 25.73 11.11
CA GLU A 172 -6.16 26.09 12.50
C GLU A 172 -7.56 25.65 12.94
N GLU A 173 -8.56 25.75 12.06
CA GLU A 173 -9.93 25.32 12.31
C GLU A 173 -10.04 23.80 12.54
N ASP A 174 -9.36 23.01 11.72
CA ASP A 174 -9.33 21.54 11.86
C ASP A 174 -8.61 21.12 13.15
N MET A 175 -7.51 21.78 13.49
CA MET A 175 -6.76 21.53 14.72
C MET A 175 -7.59 21.92 15.96
N ALA A 176 -8.27 23.07 15.93
CA ALA A 176 -9.13 23.51 17.03
C ALA A 176 -10.31 22.56 17.24
N LEU A 177 -10.93 22.08 16.15
CA LEU A 177 -11.99 21.08 16.23
C LEU A 177 -11.47 19.77 16.84
N ALA A 178 -10.31 19.29 16.40
CA ALA A 178 -9.71 18.06 16.93
C ALA A 178 -9.44 18.14 18.43
N VAL A 179 -8.89 19.25 18.90
CA VAL A 179 -8.70 19.52 20.34
C VAL A 179 -10.04 19.48 21.07
N LYS A 180 -11.09 20.10 20.51
CA LYS A 180 -12.41 20.12 21.13
C LYS A 180 -13.03 18.73 21.25
N VAL A 181 -12.90 17.91 20.21
CA VAL A 181 -13.39 16.53 20.18
C VAL A 181 -12.66 15.67 21.21
N ILE A 182 -11.33 15.75 21.29
CA ILE A 182 -10.55 15.02 22.30
C ILE A 182 -10.89 15.48 23.72
N GLU A 183 -11.10 16.78 23.93
CA GLU A 183 -11.50 17.32 25.23
C GLU A 183 -12.84 16.72 25.70
N ASN A 184 -13.83 16.65 24.80
CA ASN A 184 -15.12 16.03 25.12
C ASN A 184 -14.95 14.53 25.40
N PHE A 185 -14.25 13.81 24.53
CA PHE A 185 -14.02 12.37 24.64
C PHE A 185 -13.33 11.95 25.94
N LEU A 186 -12.38 12.75 26.45
CA LEU A 186 -11.65 12.44 27.68
C LEU A 186 -12.41 12.78 28.97
N LYS A 187 -13.53 13.51 28.87
CA LYS A 187 -14.34 13.90 30.04
C LYS A 187 -15.43 12.90 30.38
N ASP A 188 -15.84 12.09 29.41
CA ASP A 188 -16.84 11.03 29.54
C ASP A 188 -16.19 9.69 29.96
#